data_AF-A0A4W5JNY6-F1
#
_entry.id   AF-A0A4W5JNY6-F1
#
_cell.length_a   1.000
_cell.length_b   1.000
_cell.length_c   1.000
_cell.angle_alpha   90.00
_cell.angle_beta   90.00
_cell.angle_gamma   90.00
#
_symmetry.space_group_name_H-M   'P 1'
#
loop_
_entity.id
_entity.type
_entity.pdbx_description
1 polymer ?
#
loop_
_entity_poly.entity_id
_entity_poly.type
_entity_poly.pdbx_seq_one_letter_code
_entity_poly.pdbx_strand_id
1 'polypeptide(L)'
;MLNAPSCQSKLLAHNNVALRGVAAQSSQFSDRDAHYAIDGYRNTNYGSCTHTAQDTNPWWRVDLLDVYKVTAVTITNRDEVPERLDGAEIRIGNSLENNGINNPRCVVISHIPAGETNTFQCNEMEGRYVVVVIPVRKEYLTLCELEVYGTPAVNVALKGVASQSSLNGYGNAHNAIDGSRESDYYKRSCTHTTQETNPWWRVDLLDVTKVTAVSITNRGDGVPERLDGAEMRIGNSLENNGINNPRCVVISHIPAGETNTFQCNEMEGRYVVVVIPGRSEWLTLCEVEVFMDRFSTVRKKRRSVDPHRQVTTRSILQNVVLIATDRQ
;
A
#
# COMPACT_ATOMS: atom_id res chain seq x y z
N MET A 1 -23.31 -11.17 41.23
CA MET A 1 -22.12 -10.35 40.92
C MET A 1 -21.78 -10.61 39.46
N LEU A 2 -22.07 -9.65 38.60
CA LEU A 2 -21.81 -9.73 37.16
C LEU A 2 -20.34 -9.36 36.94
N ASN A 3 -19.54 -10.29 36.44
CA ASN A 3 -18.18 -10.00 36.01
C ASN A 3 -18.25 -9.12 34.76
N ALA A 4 -17.73 -7.88 34.89
CA ALA A 4 -17.50 -7.01 33.75
C ALA A 4 -16.44 -7.65 32.83
N PRO A 5 -16.60 -7.59 31.49
CA PRO A 5 -15.54 -8.03 30.59
C PRO A 5 -14.33 -7.10 30.74
N SER A 6 -13.15 -7.69 30.81
CA SER A 6 -11.86 -7.01 30.87
C SER A 6 -11.71 -5.94 29.78
N CYS A 7 -11.09 -4.82 30.13
CA CYS A 7 -10.82 -3.65 29.29
C CYS A 7 -9.90 -3.91 28.05
N GLN A 8 -9.66 -5.17 27.68
CA GLN A 8 -8.88 -5.58 26.51
C GLN A 8 -9.74 -6.08 25.34
N SER A 9 -11.05 -6.30 25.51
CA SER A 9 -11.94 -6.73 24.42
C SER A 9 -12.72 -5.59 23.75
N LYS A 10 -12.31 -4.32 23.96
CA LYS A 10 -12.99 -3.12 23.44
C LYS A 10 -12.12 -2.22 22.56
N LEU A 11 -10.97 -2.71 22.08
CA LEU A 11 -10.02 -1.91 21.28
C LEU A 11 -9.75 -2.46 19.87
N LEU A 12 -10.73 -3.13 19.26
CA LEU A 12 -10.67 -3.61 17.87
C LEU A 12 -11.90 -3.21 17.05
N ALA A 13 -12.56 -2.12 17.41
CA ALA A 13 -13.37 -1.37 16.43
C ALA A 13 -12.42 -0.62 15.49
N HIS A 14 -11.62 -1.35 14.71
CA HIS A 14 -10.99 -0.76 13.53
C HIS A 14 -12.14 -0.35 12.61
N ASN A 15 -12.20 0.92 12.22
CA ASN A 15 -13.27 1.41 11.36
C ASN A 15 -13.30 0.59 10.05
N ASN A 16 -14.49 0.17 9.60
CA ASN A 16 -14.65 -0.37 8.26
C ASN A 16 -14.23 0.71 7.25
N VAL A 17 -13.06 0.54 6.63
CA VAL A 17 -12.50 1.53 5.70
C VAL A 17 -13.17 1.48 4.32
N ALA A 18 -13.88 0.41 4.01
CA ALA A 18 -14.58 0.23 2.73
C ALA A 18 -15.76 1.20 2.56
N LEU A 19 -16.37 1.68 3.66
CA LEU A 19 -17.51 2.62 3.63
C LEU A 19 -17.22 3.94 2.89
N ARG A 20 -15.94 4.30 2.76
CA ARG A 20 -15.51 5.52 2.07
C ARG A 20 -14.99 5.25 0.66
N GLY A 21 -14.91 3.98 0.29
CA GLY A 21 -14.36 3.56 -0.98
C GLY A 21 -15.35 3.70 -2.13
N VAL A 22 -14.86 3.37 -3.32
CA VAL A 22 -15.67 3.32 -4.54
C VAL A 22 -15.71 1.88 -5.03
N ALA A 23 -16.91 1.33 -5.13
CA ALA A 23 -17.12 -0.04 -5.57
C ALA A 23 -17.32 -0.14 -7.09
N ALA A 24 -16.87 -1.25 -7.67
CA ALA A 24 -17.12 -1.62 -9.06
C ALA A 24 -17.25 -3.14 -9.18
N GLN A 25 -17.93 -3.62 -10.22
CA GLN A 25 -18.10 -5.04 -10.50
C GLN A 25 -18.02 -5.35 -11.99
N SER A 26 -17.76 -6.62 -12.34
CA SER A 26 -17.52 -7.07 -13.73
C SER A 26 -18.68 -6.75 -14.68
N SER A 27 -19.91 -6.90 -14.17
CA SER A 27 -21.14 -6.56 -14.85
C SER A 27 -22.23 -6.32 -13.82
N GLN A 28 -23.31 -5.68 -14.22
CA GLN A 28 -24.46 -5.46 -13.36
C GLN A 28 -25.66 -6.25 -13.88
N PHE A 29 -26.32 -6.97 -12.99
CA PHE A 29 -27.62 -7.57 -13.27
C PHE A 29 -28.74 -6.71 -12.70
N SER A 30 -29.70 -6.31 -13.55
CA SER A 30 -30.80 -5.42 -13.16
C SER A 30 -30.27 -4.10 -12.56
N ASP A 31 -30.76 -3.74 -11.38
CA ASP A 31 -30.48 -2.55 -10.59
C ASP A 31 -29.51 -2.84 -9.42
N ARG A 32 -28.81 -3.99 -9.44
CA ARG A 32 -27.94 -4.45 -8.35
C ARG A 32 -26.52 -3.89 -8.47
N ASP A 33 -26.36 -2.62 -8.10
CA ASP A 33 -25.08 -1.89 -8.15
C ASP A 33 -24.02 -2.49 -7.20
N ALA A 34 -22.73 -2.28 -7.51
CA ALA A 34 -21.61 -2.70 -6.67
C ALA A 34 -21.57 -2.00 -5.30
N HIS A 35 -22.10 -0.78 -5.19
CA HIS A 35 -22.09 0.02 -3.96
C HIS A 35 -22.83 -0.66 -2.79
N TYR A 36 -23.82 -1.50 -3.06
CA TYR A 36 -24.58 -2.20 -2.02
C TYR A 36 -23.73 -3.06 -1.08
N ALA A 37 -22.53 -3.49 -1.50
CA ALA A 37 -21.65 -4.25 -0.61
C ALA A 37 -20.78 -3.37 0.31
N ILE A 38 -20.88 -2.04 0.26
CA ILE A 38 -20.11 -1.13 1.13
C ILE A 38 -21.01 -0.02 1.69
N ASP A 39 -22.31 -0.28 1.80
CA ASP A 39 -23.30 0.70 2.26
C ASP A 39 -23.48 0.70 3.78
N GLY A 40 -22.90 -0.28 4.47
CA GLY A 40 -22.94 -0.44 5.92
C GLY A 40 -24.09 -1.33 6.42
N TYR A 41 -24.85 -1.98 5.53
CA TYR A 41 -26.01 -2.79 5.88
C TYR A 41 -25.83 -4.26 5.51
N ARG A 42 -25.69 -5.12 6.52
CA ARG A 42 -25.64 -6.60 6.34
C ARG A 42 -27.00 -7.25 6.03
N ASN A 43 -27.89 -6.57 5.31
CA ASN A 43 -29.18 -7.16 4.95
C ASN A 43 -28.98 -8.23 3.88
N THR A 44 -29.34 -9.47 4.18
CA THR A 44 -29.06 -10.65 3.35
C THR A 44 -30.07 -10.86 2.24
N ASN A 45 -31.19 -10.14 2.28
CA ASN A 45 -32.19 -10.17 1.23
C ASN A 45 -31.59 -9.64 -0.07
N TYR A 46 -31.79 -10.37 -1.17
CA TYR A 46 -31.35 -9.98 -2.53
C TYR A 46 -31.54 -8.49 -2.87
N GLY A 47 -32.63 -7.87 -2.37
CA GLY A 47 -32.93 -6.45 -2.55
C GLY A 47 -31.87 -5.48 -2.00
N SER A 48 -30.95 -5.95 -1.16
CA SER A 48 -29.87 -5.18 -0.55
C SER A 48 -28.47 -5.67 -0.95
N CYS A 49 -28.36 -6.63 -1.86
CA CYS A 49 -27.07 -7.20 -2.25
C CYS A 49 -26.65 -6.76 -3.66
N THR A 50 -25.34 -6.80 -3.91
CA THR A 50 -24.76 -6.68 -5.26
C THR A 50 -25.10 -7.90 -6.11
N HIS A 51 -25.09 -7.78 -7.44
CA HIS A 51 -25.29 -8.95 -8.30
C HIS A 51 -24.72 -8.73 -9.70
N THR A 52 -23.79 -9.58 -10.11
CA THR A 52 -23.28 -9.58 -11.49
C THR A 52 -24.25 -10.29 -12.44
N ALA A 53 -24.10 -10.08 -13.75
CA ALA A 53 -24.63 -11.05 -14.71
C ALA A 53 -23.85 -12.38 -14.60
N GLN A 54 -24.27 -13.39 -15.37
CA GLN A 54 -23.56 -14.66 -15.42
C GLN A 54 -22.31 -14.53 -16.29
N ASP A 55 -21.19 -14.19 -15.65
CA ASP A 55 -19.93 -13.94 -16.33
C ASP A 55 -18.96 -15.08 -16.11
N THR A 56 -17.95 -15.19 -16.98
CA THR A 56 -16.77 -16.00 -16.68
C THR A 56 -15.83 -15.19 -15.81
N ASN A 57 -15.42 -15.72 -14.66
CA ASN A 57 -14.60 -15.02 -13.68
C ASN A 57 -15.23 -13.70 -13.15
N PRO A 58 -16.49 -13.71 -12.65
CA PRO A 58 -17.11 -12.49 -12.14
C PRO A 58 -16.30 -11.95 -10.97
N TRP A 59 -16.22 -10.63 -10.87
CA TRP A 59 -15.46 -9.95 -9.83
C TRP A 59 -16.19 -8.72 -9.30
N TRP A 60 -15.90 -8.41 -8.05
CA TRP A 60 -16.29 -7.18 -7.36
C TRP A 60 -15.03 -6.58 -6.74
N ARG A 61 -14.92 -5.26 -6.71
CA ARG A 61 -13.77 -4.54 -6.15
C ARG A 61 -14.24 -3.31 -5.40
N VAL A 62 -13.55 -2.99 -4.30
CA VAL A 62 -13.53 -1.64 -3.73
C VAL A 62 -12.15 -1.00 -3.89
N ASP A 63 -12.15 0.24 -4.36
CA ASP A 63 -11.02 1.17 -4.24
C ASP A 63 -11.13 1.90 -2.89
N LEU A 64 -10.18 1.66 -1.98
CA LEU A 64 -10.13 2.28 -0.65
C LEU A 64 -9.63 3.74 -0.67
N LEU A 65 -9.29 4.25 -1.86
CA LEU A 65 -8.77 5.60 -2.14
C LEU A 65 -7.36 5.88 -1.59
N ASP A 66 -6.90 5.07 -0.66
CA ASP A 66 -5.56 5.14 -0.09
C ASP A 66 -5.02 3.74 0.17
N VAL A 67 -3.72 3.63 0.46
CA VAL A 67 -3.06 2.36 0.76
C VAL A 67 -3.30 2.01 2.22
N TYR A 68 -3.83 0.81 2.48
CA TYR A 68 -4.06 0.31 3.83
C TYR A 68 -3.26 -0.96 4.10
N LYS A 69 -2.82 -1.13 5.34
CA LYS A 69 -2.46 -2.43 5.90
C LYS A 69 -3.74 -3.13 6.35
N VAL A 70 -4.25 -4.03 5.51
CA VAL A 70 -5.52 -4.72 5.72
C VAL A 70 -5.32 -5.89 6.67
N THR A 71 -5.91 -5.79 7.86
CA THR A 71 -5.85 -6.84 8.89
C THR A 71 -6.89 -7.92 8.64
N ALA A 72 -8.10 -7.55 8.23
CA ALA A 72 -9.17 -8.49 7.97
C ALA A 72 -10.17 -7.97 6.93
N VAL A 73 -10.84 -8.90 6.27
CA VAL A 73 -11.99 -8.63 5.39
C VAL A 73 -13.17 -9.46 5.88
N THR A 74 -14.33 -8.85 6.00
CA THR A 74 -15.57 -9.52 6.40
C THR A 74 -16.54 -9.52 5.22
N ILE A 75 -17.19 -10.65 4.96
CA ILE A 75 -18.17 -10.80 3.87
C ILE A 75 -19.46 -11.38 4.43
N THR A 76 -20.58 -10.75 4.07
CA THR A 76 -21.94 -11.25 4.31
C THR A 76 -22.47 -11.85 3.02
N ASN A 77 -22.84 -13.13 3.08
CA ASN A 77 -23.40 -13.86 1.94
C ASN A 77 -24.93 -13.68 1.87
N ARG A 78 -25.50 -13.99 0.70
CA ARG A 78 -26.95 -14.00 0.49
C ARG A 78 -27.62 -15.12 1.29
N ASP A 79 -28.87 -14.92 1.68
CA ASP A 79 -29.73 -15.90 2.37
C ASP A 79 -30.29 -17.01 1.45
N GLU A 80 -30.14 -16.87 0.15
CA GLU A 80 -30.50 -17.86 -0.86
C GLU A 80 -29.29 -18.14 -1.77
N VAL A 81 -29.17 -19.39 -2.25
CA VAL A 81 -28.08 -19.88 -3.12
C VAL A 81 -26.65 -19.53 -2.63
N PRO A 82 -26.32 -19.76 -1.34
CA PRO A 82 -25.04 -19.38 -0.76
C PRO A 82 -23.83 -20.03 -1.44
N GLU A 83 -24.01 -21.21 -2.03
CA GLU A 83 -22.96 -22.01 -2.68
C GLU A 83 -22.32 -21.33 -3.89
N ARG A 84 -22.94 -20.29 -4.46
CA ARG A 84 -22.39 -19.55 -5.60
C ARG A 84 -21.03 -18.91 -5.28
N LEU A 85 -20.84 -18.48 -4.02
CA LEU A 85 -19.60 -17.85 -3.56
C LEU A 85 -18.48 -18.86 -3.26
N ASP A 86 -18.77 -20.17 -3.28
CA ASP A 86 -17.79 -21.20 -2.94
C ASP A 86 -16.63 -21.22 -3.94
N GLY A 87 -15.41 -21.12 -3.41
CA GLY A 87 -14.18 -21.02 -4.19
C GLY A 87 -13.81 -19.60 -4.61
N ALA A 88 -14.58 -18.58 -4.22
CA ALA A 88 -14.21 -17.18 -4.43
C ALA A 88 -12.89 -16.85 -3.72
N GLU A 89 -12.14 -15.89 -4.25
CA GLU A 89 -10.86 -15.46 -3.71
C GLU A 89 -10.93 -13.99 -3.31
N ILE A 90 -10.42 -13.66 -2.12
CA ILE A 90 -10.17 -12.27 -1.70
C ILE A 90 -8.72 -11.94 -2.07
N ARG A 91 -8.53 -10.85 -2.80
CA ARG A 91 -7.23 -10.39 -3.29
C ARG A 91 -7.02 -8.94 -2.88
N ILE A 92 -5.81 -8.61 -2.43
CA ILE A 92 -5.49 -7.31 -1.85
C ILE A 92 -4.17 -6.83 -2.44
N GLY A 93 -4.15 -5.60 -2.93
CA GLY A 93 -2.92 -4.97 -3.41
C GLY A 93 -3.14 -3.60 -4.03
N ASN A 94 -2.13 -3.13 -4.75
CA ASN A 94 -2.05 -1.77 -5.27
C ASN A 94 -2.19 -1.70 -6.79
N SER A 95 -2.20 -2.83 -7.50
CA SER A 95 -2.33 -2.85 -8.95
C SER A 95 -3.79 -2.90 -9.37
N LEU A 96 -4.13 -2.12 -10.40
CA LEU A 96 -5.42 -2.21 -11.10
C LEU A 96 -5.35 -3.07 -12.37
N GLU A 97 -4.17 -3.63 -12.69
CA GLU A 97 -4.01 -4.56 -13.80
C GLU A 97 -5.00 -5.71 -13.68
N ASN A 98 -5.69 -6.03 -14.78
CA ASN A 98 -6.76 -7.02 -14.80
C ASN A 98 -7.79 -6.80 -13.68
N ASN A 99 -8.24 -5.55 -13.51
CA ASN A 99 -9.16 -5.11 -12.46
C ASN A 99 -8.69 -5.38 -11.02
N GLY A 100 -7.39 -5.62 -10.82
CA GLY A 100 -6.80 -5.96 -9.53
C GLY A 100 -6.87 -7.45 -9.18
N ILE A 101 -7.34 -8.30 -10.10
CA ILE A 101 -7.39 -9.77 -9.91
C ILE A 101 -5.97 -10.36 -9.83
N ASN A 102 -4.97 -9.68 -10.39
CA ASN A 102 -3.58 -10.15 -10.31
C ASN A 102 -2.92 -9.83 -8.95
N ASN A 103 -3.57 -9.07 -8.07
CA ASN A 103 -3.03 -8.80 -6.74
C ASN A 103 -2.89 -10.09 -5.91
N PRO A 104 -1.97 -10.11 -4.94
CA PRO A 104 -1.79 -11.23 -4.03
C PRO A 104 -3.11 -11.67 -3.37
N ARG A 105 -3.27 -12.98 -3.24
CA ARG A 105 -4.46 -13.59 -2.64
C ARG A 105 -4.33 -13.60 -1.12
N CYS A 106 -5.31 -13.01 -0.44
CA CYS A 106 -5.47 -13.13 1.01
C CYS A 106 -6.00 -14.52 1.38
N VAL A 107 -7.13 -14.93 0.80
CA VAL A 107 -7.79 -16.20 1.18
C VAL A 107 -8.63 -16.75 0.01
N VAL A 108 -8.91 -18.06 0.06
CA VAL A 108 -9.96 -18.72 -0.72
C VAL A 108 -11.14 -18.99 0.20
N ILE A 109 -12.31 -18.51 -0.16
CA ILE A 109 -13.55 -18.72 0.57
C ILE A 109 -14.04 -20.14 0.25
N SER A 110 -13.98 -21.04 1.23
CA SER A 110 -14.46 -22.41 1.03
C SER A 110 -15.98 -22.46 0.95
N HIS A 111 -16.65 -21.82 1.91
CA HIS A 111 -18.10 -21.72 2.01
C HIS A 111 -18.49 -20.63 3.02
N ILE A 112 -19.57 -19.90 2.77
CA ILE A 112 -20.25 -19.04 3.76
C ILE A 112 -21.73 -19.44 3.73
N PRO A 113 -22.32 -19.93 4.84
CA PRO A 113 -23.72 -20.35 4.84
C PRO A 113 -24.69 -19.21 4.48
N ALA A 114 -25.93 -19.59 4.16
CA ALA A 114 -27.01 -18.67 3.83
C ALA A 114 -27.18 -17.57 4.88
N GLY A 115 -27.01 -16.32 4.45
CA GLY A 115 -27.20 -15.12 5.28
C GLY A 115 -26.14 -14.90 6.36
N GLU A 116 -25.10 -15.73 6.39
CA GLU A 116 -24.05 -15.62 7.40
C GLU A 116 -22.97 -14.63 7.00
N THR A 117 -22.27 -14.13 8.02
CA THR A 117 -21.14 -13.23 7.87
C THR A 117 -19.85 -13.91 8.35
N ASN A 118 -18.85 -14.02 7.49
CA ASN A 118 -17.55 -14.57 7.85
C ASN A 118 -16.45 -13.51 7.76
N THR A 119 -15.53 -13.54 8.72
CA THR A 119 -14.34 -12.67 8.76
C THR A 119 -13.08 -13.47 8.44
N PHE A 120 -12.28 -12.95 7.53
CA PHE A 120 -11.03 -13.54 7.05
C PHE A 120 -9.85 -12.68 7.46
N GLN A 121 -8.82 -13.30 8.05
CA GLN A 121 -7.59 -12.60 8.45
C GLN A 121 -6.66 -12.47 7.24
N CYS A 122 -6.25 -11.24 6.93
CA CYS A 122 -5.38 -10.91 5.80
C CYS A 122 -3.98 -10.45 6.22
N ASN A 123 -3.59 -10.66 7.48
CA ASN A 123 -2.21 -10.53 7.96
C ASN A 123 -1.49 -9.22 7.59
N GLU A 124 -2.20 -8.09 7.66
CA GLU A 124 -1.68 -6.75 7.34
C GLU A 124 -1.21 -6.60 5.89
N MET A 125 -1.80 -7.35 4.95
CA MET A 125 -1.54 -7.17 3.51
C MET A 125 -1.73 -5.71 3.10
N GLU A 126 -0.73 -5.14 2.44
CA GLU A 126 -0.76 -3.75 1.98
C GLU A 126 -1.48 -3.64 0.64
N GLY A 127 -2.53 -2.82 0.58
CA GLY A 127 -3.29 -2.60 -0.65
C GLY A 127 -4.28 -1.45 -0.59
N ARG A 128 -4.46 -0.79 -1.73
CA ARG A 128 -5.54 0.16 -2.03
C ARG A 128 -6.80 -0.53 -2.56
N TYR A 129 -6.65 -1.65 -3.24
CA TYR A 129 -7.74 -2.40 -3.83
C TYR A 129 -7.99 -3.69 -3.08
N VAL A 130 -9.26 -3.96 -2.76
CA VAL A 130 -9.73 -5.27 -2.30
C VAL A 130 -10.69 -5.82 -3.35
N VAL A 131 -10.37 -7.01 -3.87
CA VAL A 131 -11.10 -7.66 -4.96
C VAL A 131 -11.63 -9.01 -4.47
N VAL A 132 -12.89 -9.29 -4.74
CA VAL A 132 -13.49 -10.62 -4.62
C VAL A 132 -13.74 -11.15 -6.04
N VAL A 133 -13.20 -12.31 -6.37
CA VAL A 133 -13.33 -12.92 -7.70
C VAL A 133 -13.70 -14.40 -7.57
N ILE A 134 -14.62 -14.89 -8.40
CA ILE A 134 -14.88 -16.33 -8.53
C ILE A 134 -14.12 -16.84 -9.75
N PRO A 135 -12.95 -17.47 -9.62
CA PRO A 135 -12.14 -17.82 -10.77
C PRO A 135 -12.64 -19.09 -11.48
N VAL A 136 -12.13 -19.30 -12.70
CA VAL A 136 -12.25 -20.50 -13.56
C VAL A 136 -13.64 -20.78 -14.14
N ARG A 137 -14.74 -20.40 -13.49
CA ARG A 137 -16.10 -20.78 -13.90
C ARG A 137 -16.99 -19.61 -14.29
N LYS A 138 -18.07 -19.95 -15.00
CA LYS A 138 -19.21 -19.04 -15.20
C LYS A 138 -20.08 -19.04 -13.95
N GLU A 139 -20.33 -17.87 -13.38
CA GLU A 139 -21.09 -17.75 -12.14
C GLU A 139 -21.70 -16.35 -11.99
N TYR A 140 -22.65 -16.24 -11.06
CA TYR A 140 -23.12 -14.96 -10.52
C TYR A 140 -22.40 -14.64 -9.22
N LEU A 141 -21.77 -13.47 -9.12
CA LEU A 141 -21.21 -12.99 -7.86
C LEU A 141 -22.22 -12.09 -7.14
N THR A 142 -22.50 -12.42 -5.89
CA THR A 142 -23.38 -11.66 -4.99
C THR A 142 -22.68 -11.49 -3.66
N LEU A 143 -22.58 -10.24 -3.22
CA LEU A 143 -22.10 -9.83 -1.90
C LEU A 143 -23.16 -8.93 -1.29
N CYS A 144 -23.62 -9.25 -0.08
CA CYS A 144 -24.60 -8.43 0.63
C CYS A 144 -23.94 -7.39 1.52
N GLU A 145 -22.73 -7.65 2.00
CA GLU A 145 -21.88 -6.63 2.61
C GLU A 145 -20.43 -7.09 2.58
N LEU A 146 -19.50 -6.16 2.39
CA LEU A 146 -18.06 -6.34 2.47
C LEU A 146 -17.44 -5.23 3.32
N GLU A 147 -16.76 -5.64 4.38
CA GLU A 147 -16.11 -4.72 5.30
C GLU A 147 -14.62 -4.97 5.27
N VAL A 148 -13.84 -3.89 5.18
CA VAL A 148 -12.38 -3.95 5.20
C VAL A 148 -11.88 -3.32 6.48
N TYR A 149 -11.07 -4.06 7.22
CA TYR A 149 -10.47 -3.64 8.47
C TYR A 149 -8.97 -3.48 8.28
N GLY A 150 -8.43 -2.36 8.75
CA GLY A 150 -7.01 -2.09 8.61
C GLY A 150 -6.62 -0.74 9.18
N THR A 151 -5.38 -0.36 8.90
CA THR A 151 -4.85 0.97 9.22
C THR A 151 -4.21 1.58 7.99
N PRO A 152 -4.27 2.91 7.80
CA PRO A 152 -3.58 3.55 6.70
C PRO A 152 -2.10 3.20 6.69
N ALA A 153 -1.56 2.88 5.53
CA ALA A 153 -0.13 2.77 5.32
C ALA A 153 0.51 4.15 5.53
N VAL A 154 1.80 4.15 5.86
CA VAL A 154 2.48 5.35 6.31
C VAL A 154 3.29 5.92 5.17
N ASN A 155 2.89 7.10 4.68
CA ASN A 155 3.67 7.89 3.75
C ASN A 155 4.87 8.53 4.47
N VAL A 156 6.08 8.04 4.21
CA VAL A 156 7.32 8.56 4.79
C VAL A 156 7.88 9.77 4.03
N ALA A 157 7.42 10.02 2.80
CA ALA A 157 7.89 11.12 1.97
C ALA A 157 7.55 12.51 2.56
N LEU A 158 6.46 12.61 3.34
CA LEU A 158 6.02 13.84 4.04
C LEU A 158 7.09 14.47 4.93
N LYS A 159 8.08 13.69 5.38
CA LYS A 159 9.19 14.16 6.23
C LYS A 159 10.48 14.36 5.45
N GLY A 160 10.50 13.99 4.18
CA GLY A 160 11.67 14.02 3.34
C GLY A 160 12.02 15.43 2.86
N VAL A 161 13.14 15.51 2.15
CA VAL A 161 13.57 16.74 1.48
C VAL A 161 13.62 16.48 -0.03
N ALA A 162 12.78 17.18 -0.77
CA ALA A 162 12.69 17.03 -2.22
C ALA A 162 13.65 17.98 -2.96
N SER A 163 14.13 17.55 -4.12
CA SER A 163 14.93 18.33 -5.07
C SER A 163 14.61 17.90 -6.49
N GLN A 164 14.85 18.77 -7.46
CA GLN A 164 14.61 18.48 -8.88
C GLN A 164 15.69 19.13 -9.75
N SER A 165 15.81 18.68 -11.00
CA SER A 165 16.84 19.10 -11.94
C SER A 165 16.82 20.59 -12.26
N SER A 166 15.63 21.17 -12.41
CA SER A 166 15.43 22.60 -12.67
C SER A 166 14.05 23.05 -12.20
N LEU A 167 13.82 24.35 -12.06
CA LEU A 167 12.54 24.91 -11.61
C LEU A 167 11.86 25.70 -12.73
N ASN A 168 10.57 25.46 -12.95
CA ASN A 168 9.72 26.28 -13.80
C ASN A 168 8.50 26.79 -13.02
N GLY A 169 8.26 28.11 -13.09
CA GLY A 169 7.11 28.75 -12.46
C GLY A 169 7.04 28.51 -10.95
N TYR A 170 5.91 27.97 -10.49
CA TYR A 170 5.62 27.71 -9.07
C TYR A 170 5.84 26.24 -8.67
N GLY A 171 6.36 25.41 -9.58
CA GLY A 171 6.46 23.96 -9.40
C GLY A 171 7.70 23.52 -8.61
N ASN A 172 7.80 23.96 -7.36
CA ASN A 172 8.89 23.58 -6.47
C ASN A 172 8.87 22.08 -6.17
N ALA A 173 10.05 21.47 -5.97
CA ALA A 173 10.17 20.03 -5.73
C ALA A 173 9.38 19.54 -4.51
N HIS A 174 9.25 20.37 -3.46
CA HIS A 174 8.52 20.00 -2.25
C HIS A 174 7.02 19.79 -2.47
N ASN A 175 6.45 20.33 -3.56
CA ASN A 175 5.03 20.20 -3.86
C ASN A 175 4.63 18.73 -4.03
N ALA A 176 5.52 17.86 -4.54
CA ALA A 176 5.24 16.43 -4.68
C ALA A 176 5.32 15.62 -3.37
N ILE A 177 5.55 16.25 -2.22
CA ILE A 177 5.55 15.58 -0.90
C ILE A 177 4.81 16.44 0.13
N ASP A 178 3.89 17.29 -0.32
CA ASP A 178 3.19 18.25 0.53
C ASP A 178 1.96 17.63 1.23
N GLY A 179 1.61 16.38 0.87
CA GLY A 179 0.45 15.66 1.40
C GLY A 179 -0.84 15.95 0.66
N SER A 180 -0.80 16.56 -0.52
CA SER A 180 -1.95 16.97 -1.31
C SER A 180 -1.89 16.38 -2.72
N ARG A 181 -2.84 15.49 -3.04
CA ARG A 181 -3.04 14.95 -4.40
C ARG A 181 -3.76 15.92 -5.35
N GLU A 182 -3.80 17.22 -5.04
CA GLU A 182 -4.37 18.23 -5.93
C GLU A 182 -3.58 18.26 -7.24
N SER A 183 -4.26 17.95 -8.34
CA SER A 183 -3.64 17.65 -9.63
C SER A 183 -3.72 18.78 -10.65
N ASP A 184 -4.48 19.84 -10.37
CA ASP A 184 -4.44 21.07 -11.16
C ASP A 184 -3.17 21.85 -10.82
N TYR A 185 -2.27 21.97 -11.81
CA TYR A 185 -0.99 22.69 -11.66
C TYR A 185 -1.16 24.12 -11.11
N TYR A 186 -2.24 24.82 -11.47
CA TYR A 186 -2.48 26.20 -11.05
C TYR A 186 -2.89 26.31 -9.57
N LYS A 187 -3.24 25.19 -8.92
CA LYS A 187 -3.50 25.10 -7.48
C LYS A 187 -2.23 24.97 -6.63
N ARG A 188 -1.06 24.87 -7.28
CA ARG A 188 0.27 24.92 -6.65
C ARG A 188 0.65 23.73 -5.76
N SER A 189 0.04 22.56 -5.96
CA SER A 189 0.51 21.27 -5.39
C SER A 189 1.34 20.43 -6.36
N CYS A 190 1.57 20.86 -7.59
CA CYS A 190 2.40 20.10 -8.52
C CYS A 190 3.81 20.67 -8.67
N THR A 191 4.80 19.79 -8.85
CA THR A 191 6.18 20.13 -9.24
C THR A 191 6.25 20.47 -10.73
N HIS A 192 7.32 21.15 -11.18
CA HIS A 192 7.51 21.42 -12.60
C HIS A 192 8.97 21.77 -12.91
N THR A 193 9.63 20.95 -13.73
CA THR A 193 10.96 21.28 -14.27
C THR A 193 10.87 22.23 -15.47
N THR A 194 11.99 22.79 -15.90
CA THR A 194 12.10 23.34 -17.27
C THR A 194 12.12 22.21 -18.29
N GLN A 195 12.02 22.52 -19.59
CA GLN A 195 12.20 21.52 -20.62
C GLN A 195 13.68 21.19 -20.73
N GLU A 196 14.07 19.97 -20.41
CA GLU A 196 15.46 19.55 -20.45
C GLU A 196 15.56 18.06 -20.75
N THR A 197 16.76 17.60 -21.13
CA THR A 197 17.00 16.18 -21.37
C THR A 197 17.22 15.46 -20.05
N ASN A 198 16.53 14.34 -19.83
CA ASN A 198 16.59 13.57 -18.59
C ASN A 198 16.18 14.36 -17.33
N PRO A 199 15.03 15.06 -17.33
CA PRO A 199 14.58 15.78 -16.14
C PRO A 199 14.34 14.79 -15.00
N TRP A 200 14.66 15.18 -13.77
CA TRP A 200 14.55 14.31 -12.61
C TRP A 200 14.03 15.05 -11.38
N TRP A 201 13.33 14.30 -10.54
CA TRP A 201 12.92 14.68 -9.20
C TRP A 201 13.39 13.62 -8.22
N ARG A 202 13.76 14.01 -7.01
CA ARG A 202 14.22 13.12 -5.95
C ARG A 202 13.71 13.58 -4.59
N VAL A 203 13.32 12.63 -3.75
CA VAL A 203 13.19 12.84 -2.29
C VAL A 203 14.31 12.12 -1.54
N ASP A 204 14.92 12.82 -0.59
CA ASP A 204 15.74 12.24 0.48
C ASP A 204 14.83 11.90 1.67
N LEU A 205 14.67 10.62 1.97
CA LEU A 205 13.85 10.10 3.07
C LEU A 205 14.50 10.27 4.46
N LEU A 206 15.69 10.87 4.53
CA LEU A 206 16.52 11.13 5.71
C LEU A 206 17.11 9.88 6.39
N ASP A 207 16.51 8.72 6.23
CA ASP A 207 17.04 7.42 6.68
C ASP A 207 16.82 6.35 5.61
N VAL A 208 17.65 5.30 5.66
CA VAL A 208 17.54 4.15 4.76
C VAL A 208 16.24 3.40 5.08
N THR A 209 15.36 3.35 4.10
CA THR A 209 14.00 2.81 4.24
C THR A 209 13.81 1.61 3.32
N LYS A 210 13.10 0.58 3.81
CA LYS A 210 12.59 -0.50 2.95
C LYS A 210 11.27 -0.10 2.34
N VAL A 211 11.31 0.36 1.10
CA VAL A 211 10.15 0.88 0.38
C VAL A 211 9.31 -0.29 -0.14
N THR A 212 8.08 -0.41 0.34
CA THR A 212 7.13 -1.44 -0.09
C THR A 212 6.43 -1.02 -1.37
N ALA A 213 5.95 0.22 -1.41
CA ALA A 213 5.25 0.79 -2.54
C ALA A 213 5.50 2.31 -2.65
N VAL A 214 5.25 2.86 -3.83
CA VAL A 214 5.23 4.31 -4.06
C VAL A 214 3.98 4.67 -4.88
N SER A 215 3.21 5.65 -4.43
CA SER A 215 2.12 6.25 -5.21
C SER A 215 2.62 7.49 -5.93
N ILE A 216 2.14 7.70 -7.17
CA ILE A 216 2.36 8.93 -7.93
C ILE A 216 1.02 9.46 -8.42
N THR A 217 0.72 10.71 -8.08
CA THR A 217 -0.39 11.48 -8.65
C THR A 217 0.11 12.28 -9.85
N ASN A 218 -0.51 12.04 -11.01
CA ASN A 218 -0.17 12.75 -12.24
C ASN A 218 -0.95 14.07 -12.36
N ARG A 219 -0.50 14.94 -13.26
CA ARG A 219 -1.17 16.22 -13.56
C ARG A 219 -2.57 16.00 -14.12
N GLY A 220 -3.53 16.79 -13.65
CA GLY A 220 -4.95 16.67 -13.97
C GLY A 220 -5.49 17.69 -14.97
N ASP A 221 -4.89 18.89 -15.05
CA ASP A 221 -5.33 19.96 -15.95
C ASP A 221 -4.79 19.84 -17.39
N GLY A 222 -4.07 18.76 -17.71
CA GLY A 222 -3.64 18.40 -19.07
C GLY A 222 -2.30 17.67 -19.12
N VAL A 223 -1.94 17.19 -20.33
CA VAL A 223 -0.65 16.57 -20.70
C VAL A 223 -0.18 15.39 -19.82
N PRO A 224 -1.05 14.44 -19.43
CA PRO A 224 -0.65 13.30 -18.60
C PRO A 224 0.45 12.45 -19.26
N GLU A 225 0.51 12.41 -20.59
CA GLU A 225 1.46 11.62 -21.39
C GLU A 225 2.94 12.02 -21.19
N ARG A 226 3.23 13.20 -20.61
CA ARG A 226 4.61 13.63 -20.35
C ARG A 226 5.35 12.66 -19.42
N LEU A 227 4.64 12.04 -18.48
CA LEU A 227 5.20 11.09 -17.52
C LEU A 227 5.40 9.69 -18.14
N ASP A 228 4.87 9.42 -19.32
CA ASP A 228 4.95 8.10 -19.95
C ASP A 228 6.39 7.71 -20.26
N GLY A 229 6.81 6.54 -19.76
CA GLY A 229 8.18 6.04 -19.86
C GLY A 229 9.11 6.54 -18.75
N ALA A 230 8.62 7.34 -17.79
CA ALA A 230 9.41 7.71 -16.62
C ALA A 230 9.83 6.48 -15.81
N GLU A 231 10.99 6.54 -15.19
CA GLU A 231 11.53 5.49 -14.36
C GLU A 231 11.57 5.93 -12.91
N MET A 232 11.08 5.07 -12.03
CA MET A 232 11.23 5.24 -10.59
C MET A 232 12.35 4.35 -10.08
N ARG A 233 13.27 4.94 -9.32
CA ARG A 233 14.50 4.31 -8.85
C ARG A 233 14.71 4.54 -7.36
N ILE A 234 15.22 3.51 -6.67
CA ILE A 234 15.33 3.51 -5.21
C ILE A 234 16.72 3.00 -4.83
N GLY A 235 17.43 3.75 -3.98
CA GLY A 235 18.73 3.32 -3.47
C GLY A 235 19.40 4.34 -2.57
N ASN A 236 20.69 4.12 -2.31
CA ASN A 236 21.48 4.90 -1.35
C ASN A 236 22.54 5.80 -2.01
N SER A 237 22.74 5.70 -3.33
CA SER A 237 23.74 6.50 -4.03
C SER A 237 23.16 7.85 -4.49
N LEU A 238 23.97 8.90 -4.39
CA LEU A 238 23.73 10.21 -5.02
C LEU A 238 24.52 10.39 -6.33
N GLU A 239 25.27 9.37 -6.76
CA GLU A 239 25.94 9.40 -8.06
C GLU A 239 24.93 9.66 -9.17
N ASN A 240 25.25 10.58 -10.08
CA ASN A 240 24.32 11.06 -11.11
C ASN A 240 22.95 11.44 -10.54
N ASN A 241 22.95 12.17 -9.41
CA ASN A 241 21.76 12.57 -8.66
C ASN A 241 20.87 11.41 -8.15
N GLY A 242 21.40 10.18 -8.13
CA GLY A 242 20.66 8.97 -7.76
C GLY A 242 19.93 8.30 -8.93
N ILE A 243 20.07 8.80 -10.15
CA ILE A 243 19.47 8.22 -11.37
C ILE A 243 20.06 6.83 -11.66
N ASN A 244 21.25 6.51 -11.15
CA ASN A 244 21.87 5.20 -11.35
C ASN A 244 21.42 4.15 -10.32
N ASN A 245 20.60 4.52 -9.33
CA ASN A 245 20.07 3.55 -8.36
C ASN A 245 19.21 2.48 -9.05
N PRO A 246 19.05 1.29 -8.44
CA PRO A 246 18.19 0.23 -8.97
C PRO A 246 16.78 0.73 -9.33
N ARG A 247 16.25 0.25 -10.45
CA ARG A 247 14.91 0.62 -10.94
C ARG A 247 13.85 -0.19 -10.19
N CYS A 248 12.86 0.50 -9.61
CA CYS A 248 11.65 -0.13 -9.11
C CYS A 248 10.69 -0.44 -10.25
N VAL A 249 10.33 0.56 -11.06
CA VAL A 249 9.34 0.41 -12.14
C VAL A 249 9.60 1.38 -13.30
N VAL A 250 9.05 1.04 -14.46
CA VAL A 250 8.84 1.98 -15.57
C VAL A 250 7.36 2.35 -15.59
N ILE A 251 7.06 3.63 -15.49
CA ILE A 251 5.70 4.16 -15.50
C ILE A 251 5.24 4.17 -16.95
N SER A 252 4.32 3.27 -17.32
CA SER A 252 3.80 3.21 -18.68
C SER A 252 2.87 4.39 -18.98
N HIS A 253 1.90 4.61 -18.10
CA HIS A 253 0.93 5.69 -18.18
C HIS A 253 0.21 5.87 -16.83
N ILE A 254 -0.09 7.11 -16.47
CA ILE A 254 -1.01 7.45 -15.37
C ILE A 254 -2.01 8.45 -15.95
N PRO A 255 -3.33 8.16 -15.95
CA PRO A 255 -4.31 9.09 -16.49
C PRO A 255 -4.29 10.45 -15.80
N ALA A 256 -4.88 11.46 -16.45
CA ALA A 256 -4.92 12.82 -15.92
C ALA A 256 -5.58 12.85 -14.53
N GLY A 257 -4.86 13.38 -13.54
CA GLY A 257 -5.32 13.55 -12.16
C GLY A 257 -5.41 12.27 -11.34
N GLU A 258 -5.13 11.13 -11.95
CA GLU A 258 -5.18 9.84 -11.27
C GLU A 258 -3.91 9.59 -10.46
N THR A 259 -4.07 8.70 -9.47
CA THR A 259 -2.96 8.22 -8.63
C THR A 259 -2.77 6.74 -8.85
N ASN A 260 -1.58 6.35 -9.30
CA ASN A 260 -1.19 4.95 -9.43
C ASN A 260 -0.17 4.59 -8.35
N THR A 261 -0.34 3.41 -7.75
CA THR A 261 0.55 2.89 -6.71
C THR A 261 1.35 1.71 -7.24
N PHE A 262 2.67 1.80 -7.17
CA PHE A 262 3.61 0.83 -7.71
C PHE A 262 4.27 0.04 -6.59
N GLN A 263 4.29 -1.29 -6.72
CA GLN A 263 4.96 -2.18 -5.78
C GLN A 263 6.47 -2.19 -6.03
N CYS A 264 7.26 -1.90 -5.00
CA CYS A 264 8.72 -1.86 -5.04
C CYS A 264 9.38 -2.97 -4.19
N ASN A 265 8.62 -3.99 -3.77
CA ASN A 265 9.14 -5.26 -3.22
C ASN A 265 10.21 -5.10 -2.12
N GLU A 266 9.99 -4.17 -1.18
CA GLU A 266 10.90 -3.86 -0.06
C GLU A 266 12.30 -3.39 -0.47
N MET A 267 12.45 -2.74 -1.64
CA MET A 267 13.71 -2.13 -2.05
C MET A 267 14.25 -1.19 -0.97
N GLU A 268 15.51 -1.40 -0.57
CA GLU A 268 16.17 -0.62 0.47
C GLU A 268 16.83 0.62 -0.15
N GLY A 269 16.45 1.81 0.31
CA GLY A 269 17.00 3.07 -0.19
C GLY A 269 16.66 4.27 0.69
N ARG A 270 17.58 5.24 0.70
CA ARG A 270 17.37 6.59 1.27
C ARG A 270 16.76 7.55 0.24
N TYR A 271 17.03 7.32 -1.04
CA TYR A 271 16.58 8.19 -2.13
C TYR A 271 15.56 7.47 -3.00
N VAL A 272 14.44 8.15 -3.27
CA VAL A 272 13.49 7.78 -4.33
C VAL A 272 13.61 8.83 -5.43
N VAL A 273 13.87 8.39 -6.64
CA VAL A 273 14.10 9.24 -7.82
C VAL A 273 13.09 8.89 -8.89
N VAL A 274 12.48 9.92 -9.49
CA VAL A 274 11.67 9.80 -10.72
C VAL A 274 12.40 10.56 -11.82
N VAL A 275 12.66 9.90 -12.94
CA VAL A 275 13.41 10.47 -14.08
C VAL A 275 12.73 10.12 -15.39
N ILE A 276 12.70 11.03 -16.36
CA ILE A 276 12.25 10.74 -17.74
C ILE A 276 13.48 10.56 -18.63
N PRO A 277 13.95 9.32 -18.89
CA PRO A 277 15.19 9.11 -19.61
C PRO A 277 15.03 9.25 -21.13
N GLY A 278 16.13 9.61 -21.81
CA GLY A 278 16.29 9.49 -23.25
C GLY A 278 15.58 10.55 -24.10
N ARG A 279 14.88 11.52 -23.50
CA ARG A 279 14.23 12.61 -24.23
C ARG A 279 14.26 13.95 -23.48
N SER A 280 14.05 15.02 -24.23
CA SER A 280 13.81 16.36 -23.69
C SER A 280 12.35 16.51 -23.31
N GLU A 281 12.06 16.76 -22.04
CA GLU A 281 10.69 16.76 -21.51
C GLU A 281 10.55 17.68 -20.28
N TRP A 282 9.30 18.00 -19.92
CA TRP A 282 8.97 18.57 -18.62
C TRP A 282 8.55 17.47 -17.64
N LEU A 283 9.17 17.40 -16.47
CA LEU A 283 8.73 16.53 -15.39
C LEU A 283 7.79 17.31 -14.46
N THR A 284 6.57 16.80 -14.31
CA THR A 284 5.56 17.25 -13.35
C THR A 284 5.03 16.06 -12.57
N LEU A 285 5.05 16.19 -11.25
CA LEU A 285 4.53 15.24 -10.28
C LEU A 285 3.67 16.03 -9.30
N CYS A 286 2.43 15.62 -9.11
CA CYS A 286 1.50 16.31 -8.21
C CYS A 286 1.51 15.76 -6.79
N GLU A 287 1.84 14.47 -6.62
CA GLU A 287 2.17 13.92 -5.31
C GLU A 287 2.99 12.64 -5.50
N VAL A 288 3.93 12.38 -4.60
CA VAL A 288 4.74 11.17 -4.52
C VAL A 288 4.73 10.69 -3.08
N GLU A 289 3.99 9.61 -2.83
CA GLU A 289 3.86 9.01 -1.50
C GLU A 289 4.71 7.75 -1.43
N VAL A 290 5.53 7.63 -0.40
CA VAL A 290 6.45 6.49 -0.25
C VAL A 290 6.04 5.68 0.97
N PHE A 291 5.77 4.39 0.79
CA PHE A 291 5.30 3.49 1.85
C PHE A 291 6.38 2.50 2.27
N MET A 292 6.34 2.08 3.54
CA MET A 292 7.29 1.11 4.10
C MET A 292 6.64 0.18 5.12
N ASP A 293 7.23 -1.00 5.28
CA ASP A 293 6.88 -1.88 6.40
C ASP A 293 7.66 -1.52 7.67
N ARG A 294 6.95 -0.94 8.65
CA ARG A 294 7.46 -0.57 9.98
C ARG A 294 8.02 -1.73 10.80
N PHE A 295 7.71 -2.99 10.49
CA PHE A 295 8.11 -4.13 11.32
C PHE A 295 9.39 -4.84 10.87
N SER A 296 9.93 -4.49 9.70
CA SER A 296 11.18 -5.05 9.18
C SER A 296 12.42 -4.68 10.05
N THR A 297 12.39 -3.55 10.77
CA THR A 297 13.46 -3.12 11.69
C THR A 297 13.42 -3.82 13.06
N VAL A 298 12.28 -4.35 13.49
CA VAL A 298 12.15 -5.06 14.79
C VAL A 298 12.73 -6.48 14.72
N ARG A 299 12.64 -7.15 13.56
CA ARG A 299 13.14 -8.53 13.39
C ARG A 299 14.65 -8.67 13.54
N LYS A 300 15.45 -7.61 13.31
CA LYS A 300 16.92 -7.67 13.44
C LYS A 300 17.45 -7.46 14.88
N LYS A 301 16.61 -7.17 15.87
CA LYS A 301 17.04 -6.92 17.27
C LYS A 301 16.82 -8.05 18.28
N ARG A 302 16.30 -9.22 17.87
CA ARG A 302 16.40 -10.44 18.70
C ARG A 302 17.72 -11.14 18.41
N ARG A 303 18.81 -10.67 19.04
CA ARG A 303 20.05 -11.46 19.12
C ARG A 303 19.71 -12.78 19.84
N SER A 304 20.06 -13.89 19.20
CA SER A 304 20.08 -15.23 19.79
C SER A 304 20.95 -15.21 21.04
N VAL A 305 20.33 -15.42 22.21
CA VAL A 305 21.08 -15.84 23.40
C VAL A 305 21.37 -17.31 23.20
N ASP A 306 22.63 -17.63 22.92
CA ASP A 306 23.14 -19.01 22.84
C ASP A 306 23.13 -19.63 24.25
N PRO A 307 22.42 -20.75 24.51
CA PRO A 307 22.35 -21.38 25.83
C PRO A 307 23.61 -22.19 26.20
N HIS A 308 24.65 -22.24 25.36
CA HIS A 308 25.77 -23.17 25.55
C HIS A 308 27.15 -22.50 25.64
N ARG A 309 27.27 -21.47 26.48
CA ARG A 309 28.59 -21.02 26.97
C ARG A 309 28.74 -21.33 28.45
N GLN A 310 29.14 -22.57 28.76
CA GLN A 310 29.69 -22.91 30.07
C GLN A 310 30.97 -22.09 30.29
N VAL A 311 30.90 -21.11 31.20
CA VAL A 311 32.08 -20.43 31.72
C VAL A 311 32.70 -21.33 32.78
N THR A 312 33.82 -21.96 32.45
CA THR A 312 34.70 -22.62 33.42
C THR A 312 35.61 -21.55 34.03
N THR A 313 35.37 -21.22 35.30
CA THR A 313 36.30 -20.41 36.11
C THR A 313 37.41 -21.31 36.65
N ARG A 314 38.64 -21.16 36.14
CA ARG A 314 39.85 -21.60 36.84
C ARG A 314 40.47 -20.40 37.56
N SER A 315 40.50 -20.51 38.88
CA SER A 315 41.23 -19.64 39.80
C SER A 315 42.73 -19.91 39.72
N ILE A 316 43.55 -18.90 39.40
CA ILE A 316 44.93 -18.77 39.92
C ILE A 316 45.24 -17.27 40.03
N LEU A 317 45.26 -16.76 41.27
CA LEU A 317 45.95 -15.53 41.65
C LEU A 317 47.10 -15.95 42.54
N GLN A 318 48.34 -15.70 42.13
CA GLN A 318 49.38 -15.23 43.05
C GLN A 318 50.62 -14.70 42.34
N ASN A 319 50.99 -13.50 42.79
CA ASN A 319 52.31 -12.85 42.82
C ASN A 319 52.90 -12.34 41.51
N VAL A 320 53.05 -11.01 41.42
CA VAL A 320 54.37 -10.33 41.49
C VAL A 320 54.18 -8.90 42.04
N VAL A 321 55.07 -8.56 42.97
CA VAL A 321 55.32 -7.30 43.68
C VAL A 321 56.13 -6.32 42.80
N LEU A 322 55.88 -5.02 42.89
CA LEU A 322 56.80 -3.88 42.64
C LEU A 322 56.08 -2.59 43.14
N ILE A 323 56.39 -2.04 44.33
CA ILE A 323 57.49 -1.14 44.74
C ILE A 323 57.36 0.32 44.22
N ALA A 324 57.47 1.24 45.18
CA ALA A 324 57.79 2.70 45.13
C ALA A 324 56.60 3.64 44.84
N THR A 325 56.35 4.76 45.52
CA THR A 325 57.07 5.70 46.44
C THR A 325 56.01 6.33 47.40
N ASP A 326 56.23 7.15 48.43
CA ASP A 326 57.27 8.12 48.80
C ASP A 326 57.14 8.55 50.28
N ARG A 327 58.22 9.17 50.77
CA ARG A 327 58.46 10.00 52.00
C ARG A 327 57.18 10.57 52.67
N GLN A 328 57.01 10.61 53.99
CA GLN A 328 57.80 11.25 55.06
C GLN A 328 57.28 10.78 56.43
#